data_AF-A0A7S0S040-F1
#
_entry.id   AF-A0A7S0S040-F1
#
_cell.length_a   1.000
_cell.length_b   1.000
_cell.length_c   1.000
_cell.angle_alpha   90.00
_cell.angle_beta   90.00
_cell.angle_gamma   90.00
#
_symmetry.space_group_name_H-M   'P 1'
#
loop_
_entity.id
_entity.type
_entity.pdbx_description
1 polymer ?
#
loop_
_entity_poly.entity_id
_entity_poly.type
_entity_poly.pdbx_seq_one_letter_code
_entity_poly.pdbx_strand_id
1 'polypeptide(L)'
;KCACGAETRHLTCGERRFQCTKVCGKTLACGQHTCELVCHAGPCGGCPFEGVRTCPCGKHTYPELSCLDKPPTCGMTCGKLLPCGQHRCQDRCHTGDCATCRATVTKECRCGKTTKEVLCS
;
A
#
# COMPACT_ATOMS: atom_id res chain seq x y z
N LYS A 1 28.52 -17.81 11.35
CA LYS A 1 27.54 -16.71 11.58
C LYS A 1 26.72 -16.54 10.30
N CYS A 2 25.44 -16.20 10.40
CA CYS A 2 24.57 -16.00 9.23
C CYS A 2 24.99 -14.74 8.43
N ALA A 3 24.42 -14.56 7.24
CA ALA A 3 24.73 -13.44 6.37
C ALA A 3 24.49 -12.06 7.01
N CYS A 4 23.54 -11.93 7.95
CA CYS A 4 23.28 -10.69 8.68
C CYS A 4 24.01 -10.59 10.04
N GLY A 5 24.69 -11.65 10.50
CA GLY A 5 25.42 -11.70 11.77
C GLY A 5 24.58 -12.00 13.03
N ALA A 6 23.25 -12.08 12.91
CA ALA A 6 22.32 -12.27 14.04
C ALA A 6 22.34 -13.67 14.68
N GLU A 7 22.82 -14.70 13.98
CA GLU A 7 22.83 -16.06 14.47
C GLU A 7 24.12 -16.81 14.13
N THR A 8 24.55 -17.70 15.02
CA THR A 8 25.71 -18.57 14.82
C THR A 8 25.26 -20.03 14.85
N ARG A 9 25.47 -20.73 13.75
CA ARG A 9 25.28 -22.18 13.60
C ARG A 9 26.62 -22.80 13.23
N HIS A 10 26.83 -24.04 13.67
CA HIS A 10 27.97 -24.86 13.24
C HIS A 10 27.74 -25.29 11.78
N LEU A 11 28.61 -24.83 10.90
CA LEU A 11 28.58 -25.15 9.48
C LEU A 11 29.54 -26.30 9.21
N THR A 12 29.18 -27.17 8.27
CA THR A 12 30.08 -28.24 7.81
C THR A 12 31.17 -27.64 6.92
N CYS A 13 32.27 -28.39 6.71
CA CYS A 13 33.46 -27.90 6.02
C CYS A 13 33.23 -27.41 4.57
N GLY A 14 32.07 -27.70 3.95
CA GLY A 14 31.70 -27.22 2.60
C GLY A 14 30.80 -25.97 2.57
N GLU A 15 30.29 -25.51 3.71
CA GLU A 15 29.18 -24.56 3.78
C GLU A 15 29.68 -23.15 4.13
N ARG A 16 29.84 -22.30 3.10
CA ARG A 16 30.50 -20.98 3.23
C ARG A 16 29.57 -19.84 3.68
N ARG A 17 28.25 -19.99 3.58
CA ARG A 17 27.26 -18.93 3.91
C ARG A 17 25.90 -19.56 4.20
N PHE A 18 25.25 -19.15 5.29
CA PHE A 18 23.85 -19.49 5.57
C PHE A 18 23.03 -18.24 5.91
N GLN A 19 21.76 -18.24 5.52
CA GLN A 19 20.78 -17.23 5.90
C GLN A 19 19.89 -17.82 7.00
N CYS A 20 19.74 -17.14 8.12
CA CYS A 20 18.81 -17.57 9.17
C CYS A 20 17.39 -17.09 8.85
N THR A 21 16.38 -17.61 9.56
CA THR A 21 14.98 -17.18 9.38
C THR A 21 14.62 -15.92 10.18
N LYS A 22 15.59 -15.32 10.89
CA LYS A 22 15.38 -14.10 11.66
C LYS A 22 15.30 -12.87 10.75
N VAL A 23 14.39 -11.96 11.12
CA VAL A 23 14.30 -10.61 10.54
C VAL A 23 15.59 -9.85 10.82
N CYS A 24 16.06 -9.08 9.83
CA CYS A 24 17.31 -8.34 9.90
C CYS A 24 17.29 -7.29 11.02
N GLY A 25 16.20 -6.54 11.16
CA GLY A 25 15.96 -5.61 12.27
C GLY A 25 16.87 -4.38 12.31
N LYS A 26 17.78 -4.22 11.34
CA LYS A 26 18.66 -3.05 11.24
C LYS A 26 17.87 -1.78 10.94
N THR A 27 18.20 -0.69 11.62
CA THR A 27 17.61 0.63 11.36
C THR A 27 17.92 1.09 9.94
N LEU A 28 16.89 1.48 9.19
CA LEU A 28 16.99 2.01 7.84
C LEU A 28 17.53 3.45 7.85
N ALA A 29 17.89 3.97 6.68
CA ALA A 29 18.45 5.33 6.52
C ALA A 29 17.56 6.44 7.13
N CYS A 30 16.24 6.25 7.10
CA CYS A 30 15.28 7.15 7.74
C CYS A 30 15.38 7.25 9.28
N GLY A 31 16.14 6.37 9.95
CA GLY A 31 16.31 6.36 11.42
C GLY A 31 15.09 5.90 12.23
N GLN A 32 13.93 5.75 11.59
CA GLN A 32 12.64 5.51 12.24
C GLN A 32 12.01 4.16 11.91
N HIS A 33 12.47 3.49 10.85
CA HIS A 33 12.01 2.17 10.44
C HIS A 33 13.15 1.16 10.49
N THR A 34 12.81 -0.09 10.74
CA THR A 34 13.75 -1.21 10.73
C THR A 34 13.55 -2.09 9.51
N CYS A 35 14.61 -2.74 9.04
CA CYS A 35 14.57 -3.66 7.94
C CYS A 35 13.72 -4.90 8.28
N GLU A 36 12.59 -5.06 7.59
CA GLU A 36 11.66 -6.19 7.72
C GLU A 36 12.09 -7.43 6.91
N LEU A 37 13.18 -7.35 6.15
CA LEU A 37 13.68 -8.48 5.37
C LEU A 37 14.22 -9.57 6.30
N VAL A 38 13.90 -10.83 5.97
CA VAL A 38 14.54 -12.01 6.57
C VAL A 38 16.00 -12.06 6.14
N CYS A 39 16.90 -12.41 7.07
CA CYS A 39 18.36 -12.46 6.92
C CYS A 39 18.85 -12.43 5.47
N HIS A 40 19.23 -11.25 5.00
CA HIS A 40 19.72 -11.05 3.65
C HIS A 40 21.22 -10.74 3.65
N ALA A 41 21.87 -10.94 2.51
CA ALA A 41 23.22 -10.45 2.25
C ALA A 41 23.13 -9.10 1.53
N GLY A 42 23.88 -8.09 1.97
CA GLY A 42 23.92 -6.76 1.35
C GLY A 42 23.31 -5.65 2.23
N PRO A 43 23.29 -4.40 1.74
CA PRO A 43 22.69 -3.27 2.44
C PRO A 43 21.17 -3.47 2.60
N CYS A 44 20.60 -2.93 3.67
CA CYS A 44 19.15 -2.86 3.80
C CYS A 44 18.61 -1.86 2.75
N GLY A 45 17.45 -2.14 2.18
CA GLY A 45 16.78 -1.21 1.25
C GLY A 45 16.40 0.12 1.91
N GLY A 46 15.89 1.06 1.12
CA GLY A 46 15.32 2.31 1.64
C GLY A 46 14.06 2.06 2.46
N CYS A 47 13.63 3.07 3.23
CA CYS A 47 12.34 2.97 3.92
C CYS A 47 11.18 2.90 2.89
N PRO A 48 10.18 2.02 3.06
CA PRO A 48 9.05 1.90 2.13
C PRO A 48 8.21 3.18 2.05
N PHE A 49 8.34 4.05 3.06
CA PHE A 49 7.72 5.37 3.14
C PHE A 49 8.73 6.50 2.99
N GLU A 50 9.96 6.19 2.57
CA GLU A 50 10.97 7.18 2.24
C GLU A 50 10.62 7.87 0.92
N GLY A 51 10.67 9.19 0.93
CA GLY A 51 10.44 10.00 -0.25
C GLY A 51 8.98 10.41 -0.41
N VAL A 52 8.53 10.36 -1.66
CA VAL A 52 7.41 11.15 -2.14
C VAL A 52 6.07 10.58 -1.66
N ARG A 53 5.43 11.23 -0.68
CA ARG A 53 4.12 10.79 -0.15
C ARG A 53 2.97 11.36 -0.97
N THR A 54 1.88 10.62 -1.10
CA THR A 54 0.72 11.06 -1.89
C THR A 54 -0.53 11.10 -1.03
N CYS A 55 -1.50 11.98 -1.34
CA CYS A 55 -2.81 12.00 -0.70
C CYS A 55 -3.43 10.60 -0.71
N PRO A 56 -4.39 10.31 0.18
CA PRO A 56 -5.16 9.07 0.12
C PRO A 56 -5.76 8.77 -1.26
N CYS A 57 -6.01 9.82 -2.06
CA CYS A 57 -6.55 9.77 -3.42
C CYS A 57 -5.53 9.52 -4.55
N GLY A 58 -4.22 9.55 -4.28
CA GLY A 58 -3.17 9.44 -5.30
C GLY A 58 -2.96 10.67 -6.21
N LYS A 59 -3.78 11.73 -6.09
CA LYS A 59 -3.74 12.91 -7.00
C LYS A 59 -2.72 13.98 -6.64
N HIS A 60 -2.41 14.16 -5.37
CA HIS A 60 -1.51 15.21 -4.90
C HIS A 60 -0.37 14.61 -4.11
N THR A 61 0.81 15.18 -4.31
CA THR A 61 2.05 14.67 -3.79
C THR A 61 2.67 15.67 -2.82
N TYR A 62 3.22 15.16 -1.72
CA TYR A 62 3.85 15.90 -0.64
C TYR A 62 5.29 15.40 -0.47
N PRO A 63 6.27 16.02 -1.15
CA PRO A 63 7.67 15.59 -1.09
C PRO A 63 8.33 15.89 0.27
N GLU A 64 7.85 16.92 0.97
CA GLU A 64 8.39 17.35 2.26
C GLU A 64 7.91 16.50 3.45
N LEU A 65 6.98 15.56 3.23
CA LEU A 65 6.43 14.76 4.31
C LEU A 65 7.41 13.67 4.76
N SER A 66 7.62 13.57 6.07
CA SER A 66 8.47 12.51 6.62
C SER A 66 7.79 11.14 6.58
N CYS A 67 8.59 10.09 6.76
CA CYS A 67 8.10 8.71 6.77
C CYS A 67 7.12 8.41 7.93
N LEU A 68 7.11 9.22 9.00
CA LEU A 68 6.15 9.15 10.11
C LEU A 68 4.84 9.88 9.81
N ASP A 69 4.88 10.93 9.00
CA ASP A 69 3.73 11.81 8.80
C ASP A 69 2.72 11.19 7.85
N LYS A 70 1.45 11.12 8.27
CA LYS A 70 0.38 10.67 7.37
C LYS A 70 0.08 11.76 6.34
N PRO A 71 0.04 11.43 5.04
CA PRO A 71 -0.29 12.42 4.02
C PRO A 71 -1.72 12.95 4.22
N PRO A 72 -1.90 14.27 4.25
CA PRO A 72 -3.21 14.86 4.44
C PRO A 72 -4.09 14.66 3.19
N THR A 73 -5.38 14.93 3.35
CA THR A 73 -6.32 14.99 2.23
C THR A 73 -6.08 16.25 1.41
N CYS A 74 -5.95 16.13 0.09
CA CYS A 74 -5.68 17.28 -0.79
C CYS A 74 -6.90 18.17 -1.07
N GLY A 75 -8.08 17.81 -0.54
CA GLY A 75 -9.32 18.58 -0.72
C GLY A 75 -9.96 18.51 -2.12
N MET A 76 -9.27 17.97 -3.13
CA MET A 76 -9.80 17.71 -4.48
C MET A 76 -10.79 16.54 -4.48
N THR A 77 -11.58 16.38 -5.54
CA THR A 77 -12.42 15.19 -5.73
C THR A 77 -11.59 13.91 -5.72
N CYS A 78 -12.00 12.93 -4.93
CA CYS A 78 -11.30 11.66 -4.73
C CYS A 78 -11.07 10.92 -6.06
N GLY A 79 -12.13 10.69 -6.83
CA GLY A 79 -12.06 10.11 -8.16
C GLY A 79 -11.62 8.64 -8.22
N LYS A 80 -11.46 7.98 -7.06
CA LYS A 80 -11.19 6.54 -6.97
C LYS A 80 -12.34 5.74 -7.56
N LEU A 81 -12.04 4.57 -8.11
CA LEU A 81 -13.05 3.64 -8.59
C LEU A 81 -13.83 3.11 -7.38
N LEU A 82 -15.16 3.23 -7.43
CA LEU A 82 -16.06 2.71 -6.41
C LEU A 82 -16.11 1.17 -6.47
N PRO A 83 -16.55 0.50 -5.39
CA PRO A 83 -16.64 -0.96 -5.35
C PRO A 83 -17.54 -1.57 -6.43
N CYS A 84 -18.44 -0.79 -7.03
CA CYS A 84 -19.25 -1.22 -8.17
C CYS A 84 -18.46 -1.36 -9.49
N GLY A 85 -17.19 -0.95 -9.53
CA GLY A 85 -16.30 -1.11 -10.68
C GLY A 85 -16.58 -0.21 -11.88
N GLN A 86 -17.68 0.55 -11.88
CA GLN A 86 -18.08 1.39 -13.01
C GLN A 86 -18.04 2.90 -12.70
N HIS A 87 -18.32 3.28 -11.46
CA HIS A 87 -18.44 4.68 -11.07
C HIS A 87 -17.22 5.14 -10.28
N ARG A 88 -16.95 6.45 -10.32
CA ARG A 88 -15.88 7.09 -9.56
C ARG A 88 -16.44 7.85 -8.36
N CYS A 89 -15.69 7.87 -7.26
CA CYS A 89 -16.03 8.62 -6.06
C CYS A 89 -16.03 10.12 -6.36
N GLN A 90 -17.18 10.76 -6.12
CA GLN A 90 -17.38 12.20 -6.33
C GLN A 90 -17.14 13.01 -5.04
N ASP A 91 -16.94 12.35 -3.91
CA ASP A 91 -16.62 13.02 -2.65
C ASP A 91 -15.25 13.71 -2.71
N ARG A 92 -15.04 14.66 -1.78
CA ARG A 92 -13.72 15.24 -1.56
C ARG A 92 -12.75 14.16 -1.07
N CYS A 93 -11.46 14.38 -1.30
CA CYS A 93 -10.41 13.50 -0.82
C CYS A 93 -10.62 13.27 0.68
N HIS A 94 -10.76 12.00 1.04
CA HIS A 94 -11.08 11.55 2.38
C HIS A 94 -10.07 10.47 2.79
N THR A 95 -10.00 10.23 4.09
CA THR A 95 -9.31 9.06 4.64
C THR A 95 -10.26 7.85 4.64
N GLY A 96 -9.73 6.64 4.50
CA GLY A 96 -10.52 5.40 4.47
C GLY A 96 -11.12 5.05 3.10
N ASP A 97 -12.02 4.07 3.11
CA ASP A 97 -12.70 3.54 1.92
C ASP A 97 -13.76 4.49 1.37
N CYS A 98 -13.96 4.45 0.05
CA CYS A 98 -15.00 5.25 -0.59
C CYS A 98 -16.39 4.73 -0.24
N ALA A 99 -17.36 5.64 -0.12
CA ALA A 99 -18.75 5.28 0.09
C ALA A 99 -19.30 4.38 -1.02
N THR A 100 -20.38 3.64 -0.74
CA THR A 100 -21.06 2.83 -1.75
C THR A 100 -21.58 3.67 -2.90
N CYS A 101 -21.70 3.05 -4.08
CA CYS A 101 -22.21 3.74 -5.25
C CYS A 101 -23.69 4.10 -5.07
N ARG A 102 -24.00 5.39 -5.20
CA ARG A 102 -25.37 5.92 -5.19
C ARG A 102 -25.86 6.31 -6.58
N ALA A 103 -25.11 5.95 -7.62
CA ALA A 103 -25.52 6.20 -8.99
C ALA A 103 -26.68 5.28 -9.37
N THR A 104 -27.61 5.79 -10.16
CA THR A 104 -28.70 5.02 -10.72
C THR A 104 -28.27 4.49 -12.09
N VAL A 105 -28.46 3.19 -12.32
CA VAL A 105 -28.19 2.53 -13.60
C VAL A 105 -29.49 1.98 -14.16
N THR A 106 -29.64 2.08 -15.48
CA THR A 106 -30.77 1.46 -16.18
C THR A 106 -30.45 -0.01 -16.40
N LYS A 107 -31.14 -0.91 -15.70
CA LYS A 107 -31.05 -2.35 -15.95
C LYS A 107 -32.21 -2.80 -16.81
N GLU A 108 -31.91 -3.56 -17.85
CA GLU A 108 -32.90 -4.24 -18.65
C GLU A 108 -33.41 -5.49 -17.92
N CYS A 109 -34.72 -5.70 -17.92
CA CYS A 109 -35.29 -6.93 -17.41
C CYS A 109 -34.85 -8.11 -18.28
N ARG A 110 -34.66 -9.30 -17.70
CA ARG A 110 -34.28 -10.52 -18.45
C ARG A 110 -35.21 -10.85 -19.62
N CYS A 111 -36.45 -10.36 -19.60
CA CYS A 111 -37.40 -10.57 -20.69
C CYS A 111 -37.25 -9.57 -21.86
N GLY A 112 -36.39 -8.56 -21.75
CA GLY A 112 -36.14 -7.53 -22.79
C GLY A 112 -37.26 -6.51 -23.00
N LYS A 113 -38.38 -6.64 -22.29
CA LYS A 113 -39.58 -5.81 -22.54
C LYS A 113 -39.67 -4.54 -21.70
N THR A 114 -38.80 -4.39 -20.70
CA THR A 114 -38.88 -3.27 -19.75
C THR A 114 -37.50 -2.98 -19.19
N THR A 115 -37.15 -1.71 -19.15
CA THR A 115 -35.98 -1.18 -18.48
C THR A 115 -36.42 -0.48 -17.20
N LYS A 116 -35.64 -0.65 -16.12
CA LYS A 116 -35.87 0.04 -14.85
C LYS A 116 -34.60 0.70 -14.37
N GLU A 117 -34.76 1.91 -13.85
CA GLU A 117 -33.72 2.63 -13.13
C GLU A 117 -33.59 2.03 -11.73
N VAL A 118 -32.40 1.53 -11.41
CA VAL A 118 -32.10 0.90 -10.12
C VAL A 118 -30.77 1.43 -9.59
N LEU A 119 -30.57 1.40 -8.29
CA LEU A 119 -29.28 1.76 -7.70
C LEU A 119 -28.18 0.80 -8.19
N CYS A 120 -27.00 1.36 -8.44
CA CYS A 120 -25.80 0.62 -8.79
C CYS A 120 -25.40 -0.24 -7.59
N SER A 121 -25.65 -1.54 -7.71
CA SER A 121 -25.27 -2.58 -6.76
C SER A 121 -24.28 -3.53 -7.39
#